data_AF-A0A067SZV2-F1
#
_entry.id   AF-A0A067SZV2-F1
#
_cell.length_a   1.000
_cell.length_b   1.000
_cell.length_c   1.000
_cell.angle_alpha   90.00
_cell.angle_beta   90.00
_cell.angle_gamma   90.00
#
_symmetry.space_group_name_H-M   'P 1'
#
loop_
_entity.id
_entity.type
_entity.pdbx_description
1 polymer ?
#
loop_
_entity_poly.entity_id
_entity_poly.type
_entity_poly.pdbx_seq_one_letter_code
_entity_poly.pdbx_strand_id
1 'polypeptide(L)'
;MPPNAGPTDPIVIDETLIPATTPHWFPNWPHPVPLPTPAQARAAVSGHQGRTAHIAHFPALQLVVKFGRAARVPISEGQALWVLRQYAVGVPVPDVYGWCVDGGETFVYMQRVEGDTLTSCWPALGPEQKADVVAQLAEIISTMRRLIPKGSPYDHYADSQPKTNSG
;
A
#
# COMPACT_ATOMS: atom_id res chain seq x y z
N MET A 1 -4.50 -16.49 -14.21
CA MET A 1 -3.69 -16.94 -13.06
C MET A 1 -2.27 -16.42 -13.28
N PRO A 2 -1.64 -15.72 -12.32
CA PRO A 2 -0.24 -15.39 -12.47
C PRO A 2 0.60 -16.69 -12.41
N PRO A 3 1.69 -16.80 -13.19
CA PRO A 3 2.60 -17.94 -13.15
C PRO A 3 3.26 -18.06 -11.77
N ASN A 4 3.47 -19.31 -11.34
CA ASN A 4 4.04 -19.66 -10.05
C ASN A 4 5.55 -19.33 -10.04
N ALA A 5 5.88 -18.10 -9.68
CA ALA A 5 7.25 -17.63 -9.45
C ALA A 5 7.82 -18.30 -8.18
N GLY A 6 9.04 -18.82 -8.25
CA GLY A 6 9.77 -19.36 -7.09
C GLY A 6 9.93 -18.33 -5.97
N PRO A 7 10.33 -18.76 -4.76
CA PRO A 7 10.37 -17.89 -3.57
C PRO A 7 11.28 -16.66 -3.70
N THR A 8 12.21 -16.66 -4.66
CA THR A 8 13.17 -15.56 -4.92
C THR A 8 12.96 -14.84 -6.25
N ASP A 9 12.04 -15.31 -7.08
CA ASP A 9 11.88 -14.80 -8.44
C ASP A 9 11.30 -13.38 -8.43
N PRO A 10 11.69 -12.52 -9.40
CA PRO A 10 11.14 -11.19 -9.51
C PRO A 10 9.62 -11.22 -9.75
N ILE A 11 8.93 -10.26 -9.16
CA ILE A 11 7.50 -10.02 -9.35
C ILE A 11 7.40 -8.87 -10.37
N VAL A 12 7.16 -9.22 -11.63
CA VAL A 12 7.12 -8.24 -12.72
C VAL A 12 5.78 -7.49 -12.73
N ILE A 13 5.84 -6.17 -12.67
CA ILE A 13 4.68 -5.27 -12.68
C ILE A 13 4.57 -4.61 -14.06
N ASP A 14 3.48 -4.90 -14.77
CA ASP A 14 3.09 -4.13 -15.94
C ASP A 14 2.40 -2.84 -15.47
N GLU A 15 3.11 -1.72 -15.55
CA GLU A 15 2.63 -0.43 -15.06
C GLU A 15 1.34 0.03 -15.76
N THR A 16 1.04 -0.48 -16.96
CA THR A 16 -0.22 -0.19 -17.67
C THR A 16 -1.45 -0.72 -16.95
N LEU A 17 -1.27 -1.69 -16.03
CA LEU A 17 -2.33 -2.24 -15.20
C LEU A 17 -2.58 -1.43 -13.93
N ILE A 18 -1.70 -0.48 -13.59
CA ILE A 18 -1.86 0.38 -12.42
C ILE A 18 -2.93 1.42 -12.74
N PRO A 19 -4.04 1.49 -11.97
CA PRO A 19 -5.09 2.45 -12.25
C PRO A 19 -4.58 3.89 -12.17
N ALA A 20 -4.78 4.68 -13.23
CA ALA A 20 -4.29 6.06 -13.33
C ALA A 20 -5.40 7.11 -13.38
N THR A 21 -6.67 6.70 -13.50
CA THR A 21 -7.80 7.63 -13.58
C THR A 21 -8.07 8.33 -12.25
N THR A 22 -8.70 9.49 -12.32
CA THR A 22 -9.18 10.23 -11.14
C THR A 22 -10.54 10.84 -11.46
N PRO A 23 -11.59 10.56 -10.66
CA PRO A 23 -11.60 9.62 -9.54
C PRO A 23 -11.40 8.17 -9.98
N HIS A 24 -10.98 7.32 -9.06
CA HIS A 24 -10.95 5.87 -9.23
C HIS A 24 -11.48 5.20 -7.96
N TRP A 25 -12.42 4.27 -8.12
CA TRP A 25 -13.06 3.56 -7.02
C TRP A 25 -13.01 2.06 -7.27
N PHE A 26 -12.57 1.30 -6.27
CA PHE A 26 -12.48 -0.15 -6.35
C PHE A 26 -13.77 -0.82 -5.85
N PRO A 27 -14.12 -2.00 -6.37
CA PRO A 27 -15.33 -2.72 -5.97
C PRO A 27 -15.20 -3.47 -4.62
N ASN A 28 -14.10 -3.25 -3.87
CA ASN A 28 -13.79 -3.93 -2.60
C ASN A 28 -14.28 -3.17 -1.36
N TRP A 29 -15.10 -2.13 -1.53
CA TRP A 29 -15.70 -1.41 -0.41
C TRP A 29 -16.69 -2.31 0.35
N PRO A 30 -16.46 -2.62 1.63
CA PRO A 30 -17.21 -3.68 2.32
C PRO A 30 -18.50 -3.19 2.99
N HIS A 31 -18.84 -1.90 2.90
CA HIS A 31 -20.01 -1.34 3.58
C HIS A 31 -21.14 -1.00 2.60
N PRO A 32 -22.42 -1.12 3.04
CA PRO A 32 -23.57 -0.79 2.20
C PRO A 32 -23.81 0.73 2.05
N VAL A 33 -23.14 1.55 2.86
CA VAL A 33 -23.17 3.02 2.77
C VAL A 33 -22.06 3.51 1.85
N PRO A 34 -22.21 4.63 1.14
CA PRO A 34 -21.14 5.17 0.30
C PRO A 34 -19.92 5.61 1.13
N LEU A 35 -18.76 5.69 0.46
CA LEU A 35 -17.58 6.34 1.02
C LEU A 35 -17.88 7.80 1.40
N PRO A 36 -17.27 8.34 2.47
CA PRO A 36 -17.39 9.76 2.81
C PRO A 36 -16.95 10.66 1.66
N THR A 37 -17.58 11.82 1.51
CA THR A 37 -17.16 12.82 0.52
C THR A 37 -15.90 13.57 0.97
N PRO A 38 -15.17 14.23 0.04
CA PRO A 38 -14.08 15.14 0.41
C PRO A 38 -14.47 16.20 1.45
N ALA A 39 -15.69 16.74 1.38
CA ALA A 39 -16.20 17.70 2.36
C ALA A 39 -16.35 17.07 3.76
N GLN A 40 -16.88 15.84 3.83
CA GLN A 40 -16.98 15.10 5.10
C GLN A 40 -15.60 14.75 5.66
N ALA A 41 -14.64 14.38 4.81
CA ALA A 41 -13.25 14.13 5.23
C ALA A 41 -12.59 15.39 5.81
N ARG A 42 -12.75 16.55 5.17
CA ARG A 42 -12.24 17.83 5.71
C ARG A 42 -12.89 18.18 7.05
N ALA A 43 -14.21 18.02 7.16
CA ALA A 43 -14.94 18.32 8.39
C ALA A 43 -14.53 17.42 9.58
N ALA A 44 -14.05 16.20 9.31
CA ALA A 44 -13.61 15.25 10.32
C ALA A 44 -12.23 15.58 10.94
N VAL A 45 -11.48 16.54 10.40
CA VAL A 45 -10.15 16.91 10.89
C VAL A 45 -10.23 18.17 11.76
N SER A 46 -9.76 18.06 13.01
CA SER A 46 -9.59 19.21 13.91
C SER A 46 -8.17 19.78 13.81
N GLY A 47 -8.02 21.11 13.81
CA GLY A 47 -6.70 21.77 13.85
C GLY A 47 -5.95 21.75 12.50
N HIS A 48 -6.35 22.63 11.59
CA HIS A 48 -5.78 22.72 10.23
C HIS A 48 -4.47 23.52 10.13
N GLN A 49 -4.04 24.20 11.20
CA GLN A 49 -2.94 25.17 11.09
C GLN A 49 -1.59 24.48 10.85
N GLY A 50 -1.00 24.75 9.68
CA GLY A 50 0.38 24.39 9.32
C GLY A 50 0.60 22.99 8.73
N ARG A 51 -0.41 22.10 8.74
CA ARG A 51 -0.29 20.77 8.13
C ARG A 51 -0.60 20.83 6.64
N THR A 52 0.17 20.07 5.85
CA THR A 52 0.01 19.99 4.39
C THR A 52 -0.53 18.63 3.91
N ALA A 53 -0.66 17.70 4.85
CA ALA A 53 -1.36 16.43 4.72
C ALA A 53 -2.17 16.18 6.00
N HIS A 54 -3.37 15.64 5.81
CA HIS A 54 -4.39 15.43 6.82
C HIS A 54 -4.86 13.97 6.78
N ILE A 55 -5.34 13.49 7.92
CA ILE A 55 -5.85 12.14 8.08
C ILE A 55 -7.20 12.25 8.78
N ALA A 56 -8.28 11.95 8.07
CA ALA A 56 -9.62 11.84 8.62
C ALA A 56 -9.88 10.39 9.03
N HIS A 57 -10.38 10.21 10.26
CA HIS A 57 -10.70 8.89 10.81
C HIS A 57 -12.20 8.66 10.79
N PHE A 58 -12.61 7.50 10.28
CA PHE A 58 -14.00 7.02 10.31
C PHE A 58 -14.05 5.62 10.93
N PRO A 59 -13.92 5.49 12.27
CA PRO A 59 -13.80 4.19 12.94
C PRO A 59 -14.99 3.25 12.70
N ALA A 60 -16.22 3.79 12.66
CA ALA A 60 -17.45 3.02 12.39
C ALA A 60 -17.46 2.37 10.98
N LEU A 61 -16.62 2.86 10.08
CA LEU A 61 -16.45 2.37 8.72
C LEU A 61 -15.10 1.67 8.51
N GLN A 62 -14.33 1.44 9.58
CA GLN A 62 -12.94 0.95 9.52
C GLN A 62 -12.13 1.65 8.40
N LEU A 63 -12.28 2.96 8.29
CA LEU A 63 -11.79 3.75 7.17
C LEU A 63 -10.90 4.90 7.67
N VAL A 64 -9.83 5.14 6.92
CA VAL A 64 -9.02 6.35 6.98
C VAL A 64 -9.02 7.01 5.62
N VAL A 65 -9.16 8.34 5.60
CA VAL A 65 -8.99 9.16 4.40
C VAL A 65 -7.79 10.06 4.59
N LYS A 66 -6.72 9.80 3.84
CA LYS A 66 -5.54 10.67 3.80
C LYS A 66 -5.75 11.71 2.70
N PHE A 67 -5.57 12.98 2.99
CA PHE A 67 -5.76 14.04 1.99
C PHE A 67 -4.84 15.24 2.16
N GLY A 68 -4.66 15.99 1.07
CA GLY A 68 -3.85 17.19 1.03
C GLY A 68 -3.34 17.48 -0.38
N ARG A 69 -2.47 18.47 -0.54
CA ARG A 69 -1.90 18.79 -1.86
C ARG A 69 -1.18 17.58 -2.46
N ALA A 70 -1.23 17.44 -3.79
CA ALA A 70 -0.60 16.33 -4.51
C ALA A 70 0.90 16.14 -4.21
N ALA A 71 1.63 17.22 -3.90
CA ALA A 71 3.03 17.17 -3.49
C ALA A 71 3.27 16.55 -2.09
N ARG A 72 2.21 16.19 -1.36
CA ARG A 72 2.26 15.61 0.00
C ARG A 72 1.43 14.34 0.11
N VAL A 73 0.31 14.30 -0.60
CA VAL A 73 -0.54 13.11 -0.76
C VAL A 73 -0.68 12.85 -2.26
N PRO A 74 0.32 12.24 -2.91
CA PRO A 74 0.21 11.89 -4.31
C PRO A 74 -0.71 10.68 -4.49
N ILE A 75 -1.35 10.57 -5.65
CA ILE A 75 -2.12 9.36 -6.02
C ILE A 75 -1.24 8.11 -5.99
N SER A 76 0.08 8.26 -6.25
CA SER A 76 1.05 7.17 -6.19
C SER A 76 1.11 6.47 -4.83
N GLU A 77 0.68 7.12 -3.74
CA GLU A 77 0.53 6.45 -2.45
C GLU A 77 -0.56 5.37 -2.49
N GLY A 78 -1.73 5.69 -3.03
CA GLY A 78 -2.81 4.72 -3.23
C GLY A 78 -2.44 3.64 -4.25
N GLN A 79 -1.75 4.02 -5.34
CA GLN A 79 -1.27 3.06 -6.35
C GLN A 79 -0.25 2.09 -5.76
N ALA A 80 0.71 2.56 -4.96
CA ALA A 80 1.72 1.71 -4.34
C ALA A 80 1.09 0.68 -3.39
N LEU A 81 0.14 1.11 -2.55
CA LEU A 81 -0.61 0.21 -1.67
C LEU A 81 -1.42 -0.82 -2.48
N TRP A 82 -2.08 -0.39 -3.55
CA TRP A 82 -2.82 -1.28 -4.43
C TRP A 82 -1.89 -2.31 -5.10
N VAL A 83 -0.75 -1.90 -5.65
CA VAL A 83 0.24 -2.80 -6.26
C VAL A 83 0.74 -3.83 -5.25
N LEU A 84 1.11 -3.41 -4.04
CA LEU A 84 1.55 -4.33 -2.99
C LEU A 84 0.45 -5.35 -2.66
N ARG A 85 -0.80 -4.91 -2.53
CA ARG A 85 -1.94 -5.79 -2.25
C ARG A 85 -2.18 -6.82 -3.35
N GLN A 86 -2.04 -6.42 -4.62
CA GLN A 86 -2.29 -7.30 -5.77
C GLN A 86 -1.16 -8.29 -6.03
N TYR A 87 0.10 -7.86 -5.89
CA TYR A 87 1.25 -8.59 -6.40
C TYR A 87 2.21 -9.10 -5.31
N ALA A 88 2.26 -8.46 -4.14
CA ALA A 88 3.20 -8.80 -3.07
C ALA A 88 2.52 -9.66 -1.97
N VAL A 89 2.20 -10.90 -2.29
CA VAL A 89 1.56 -11.84 -1.34
C VAL A 89 2.40 -11.94 -0.06
N GLY A 90 1.74 -11.86 1.10
CA GLY A 90 2.38 -11.90 2.42
C GLY A 90 2.78 -10.53 2.97
N VAL A 91 2.78 -9.47 2.15
CA VAL A 91 2.99 -8.11 2.64
C VAL A 91 1.69 -7.57 3.25
N PRO A 92 1.66 -7.23 4.56
CA PRO A 92 0.48 -6.65 5.18
C PRO A 92 0.36 -5.16 4.81
N VAL A 93 -0.54 -4.86 3.88
CA VAL A 93 -0.95 -3.49 3.53
C VAL A 93 -2.46 -3.30 3.72
N PRO A 94 -2.93 -2.08 4.02
CA PRO A 94 -4.36 -1.77 4.01
C PRO A 94 -4.96 -1.96 2.62
N ASP A 95 -6.22 -2.36 2.57
CA ASP A 95 -7.01 -2.27 1.34
C ASP A 95 -7.21 -0.80 0.94
N VAL A 96 -7.02 -0.51 -0.35
CA VAL A 96 -7.38 0.79 -0.94
C VAL A 96 -8.78 0.66 -1.53
N TYR A 97 -9.66 1.60 -1.19
CA TYR A 97 -11.04 1.65 -1.72
C TYR A 97 -11.17 2.64 -2.88
N GLY A 98 -10.24 3.59 -2.99
CA GLY A 98 -10.14 4.47 -4.13
C GLY A 98 -9.47 5.80 -3.80
N TRP A 99 -9.49 6.70 -4.77
CA TRP A 99 -8.96 8.05 -4.63
C TRP A 99 -9.69 9.04 -5.55
N CYS A 100 -9.64 10.31 -5.16
CA CYS A 100 -10.16 11.40 -5.96
C CYS A 100 -9.36 12.68 -5.75
N VAL A 101 -9.62 13.70 -6.57
CA VAL A 101 -9.10 15.05 -6.39
C VAL A 101 -10.28 16.01 -6.25
N ASP A 102 -10.21 16.87 -5.25
CA ASP A 102 -11.23 17.90 -4.99
C ASP A 102 -10.54 19.15 -4.43
N GLY A 103 -10.86 20.32 -4.97
CA GLY A 103 -10.27 21.59 -4.49
C GLY A 103 -8.74 21.67 -4.59
N GLY A 104 -8.11 20.92 -5.50
CA GLY A 104 -6.64 20.85 -5.61
C GLY A 104 -5.95 19.95 -4.59
N GLU A 105 -6.72 19.21 -3.80
CA GLU A 105 -6.24 18.20 -2.86
C GLU A 105 -6.56 16.80 -3.37
N THR A 106 -5.62 15.89 -3.20
CA THR A 106 -5.83 14.45 -3.40
C THR A 106 -6.43 13.86 -2.14
N PHE A 107 -7.31 12.88 -2.30
CA PHE A 107 -7.90 12.07 -1.23
C PHE A 107 -7.64 10.61 -1.55
N VAL A 108 -7.06 9.86 -0.61
CA VAL A 108 -6.82 8.41 -0.70
C VAL A 108 -7.63 7.74 0.41
N TYR A 109 -8.55 6.86 0.02
CA TYR A 109 -9.47 6.14 0.89
C TYR A 109 -8.94 4.72 1.10
N MET A 110 -8.64 4.38 2.34
CA MET A 110 -8.00 3.10 2.67
C MET A 110 -8.48 2.54 4.01
N GLN A 111 -8.37 1.23 4.15
CA GLN A 111 -8.68 0.50 5.38
C GLN A 111 -7.94 1.09 6.57
N ARG A 112 -8.65 1.27 7.68
CA ARG A 112 -8.05 1.53 8.98
C ARG A 112 -7.59 0.21 9.58
N VAL A 113 -6.28 0.00 9.58
CA VAL A 113 -5.66 -1.13 10.28
C VAL A 113 -5.57 -0.80 11.76
N GLU A 114 -6.13 -1.65 12.60
CA GLU A 114 -6.00 -1.55 14.05
C GLU A 114 -4.66 -2.16 14.49
N GLY A 115 -3.99 -1.50 15.42
CA GLY A 115 -2.75 -2.00 16.00
C GLY A 115 -1.95 -0.91 16.68
N ASP A 116 -1.06 -1.34 17.57
CA ASP A 116 -0.09 -0.44 18.18
C ASP A 116 1.05 -0.17 17.20
N THR A 117 1.49 1.08 17.16
CA THR A 117 2.68 1.43 16.37
C THR A 117 3.91 0.77 16.98
N LEU A 118 4.88 0.39 16.15
CA LEU A 118 6.17 -0.10 16.67
C LEU A 118 6.81 0.94 17.61
N THR A 119 6.73 2.23 17.31
CA THR A 119 7.24 3.29 18.20
C THR A 119 6.66 3.22 19.62
N SER A 120 5.37 2.91 19.77
CA SER A 120 4.73 2.83 21.09
C SER A 120 5.04 1.54 21.82
N CYS A 121 5.07 0.38 21.14
CA CYS A 121 5.27 -0.90 21.80
C CYS A 121 6.75 -1.31 21.95
N TRP A 122 7.66 -0.79 21.11
CA TRP A 122 9.08 -1.17 21.07
C TRP A 122 9.81 -1.11 22.43
N PRO A 123 9.59 -0.10 23.30
CA PRO A 123 10.24 -0.06 24.61
C PRO A 123 9.83 -1.23 25.53
N ALA A 124 8.62 -1.77 25.37
CA ALA A 124 8.09 -2.85 26.19
C ALA A 124 8.47 -4.25 25.68
N LEU A 125 8.98 -4.38 24.45
CA LEU A 125 9.35 -5.66 23.87
C LEU A 125 10.67 -6.20 24.42
N GLY A 126 10.67 -7.48 24.80
CA GLY A 126 11.86 -8.24 25.18
C GLY A 126 12.78 -8.54 23.99
N PRO A 127 14.01 -9.04 24.23
CA PRO A 127 14.98 -9.32 23.17
C PRO A 127 14.47 -10.30 22.09
N GLU A 128 13.80 -11.38 22.50
CA GLU A 128 13.23 -12.39 21.58
C GLU A 128 12.12 -11.79 20.70
N GLN A 129 11.18 -11.07 21.31
CA GLN A 129 10.11 -10.38 20.57
C GLN A 129 10.64 -9.35 19.57
N LYS A 130 11.72 -8.63 19.92
CA LYS A 130 12.37 -7.71 18.98
C LYS A 130 13.03 -8.46 17.82
N ALA A 131 13.65 -9.61 18.08
CA ALA A 131 14.20 -10.46 17.03
C ALA A 131 13.10 -10.95 16.08
N ASP A 132 11.95 -11.37 16.62
CA ASP A 132 10.79 -11.78 15.81
C ASP A 132 10.25 -10.65 14.94
N VAL A 133 10.11 -9.43 15.50
CA VAL A 133 9.68 -8.25 14.71
C VAL A 133 10.68 -7.95 13.59
N VAL A 134 11.99 -8.01 13.88
CA VAL A 134 13.02 -7.79 12.85
C VAL A 134 12.96 -8.86 11.76
N ALA A 135 12.75 -10.13 12.13
CA ALA A 135 12.60 -11.22 11.16
C ALA A 135 11.38 -11.02 10.25
N GLN A 136 10.23 -10.66 10.81
CA GLN A 136 9.01 -10.34 10.04
C GLN A 136 9.24 -9.15 9.10
N LEU A 137 9.86 -8.08 9.59
CA LEU A 137 10.19 -6.91 8.75
C LEU A 137 11.15 -7.27 7.62
N ALA A 138 12.14 -8.14 7.89
CA ALA A 138 13.08 -8.60 6.87
C ALA A 138 12.36 -9.38 5.75
N GLU A 139 11.40 -10.24 6.09
CA GLU A 139 10.59 -10.98 5.12
C GLU A 139 9.70 -10.05 4.28
N ILE A 140 9.01 -9.11 4.94
CA ILE A 140 8.16 -8.11 4.27
C ILE A 140 8.98 -7.29 3.27
N ILE A 141 10.12 -6.74 3.71
CA ILE A 141 10.99 -5.92 2.87
C ILE A 141 11.58 -6.74 1.72
N SER A 142 11.99 -7.98 1.99
CA SER A 142 12.53 -8.88 0.95
C SER A 142 11.49 -9.17 -0.12
N THR A 143 10.22 -9.36 0.26
CA THR A 143 9.12 -9.55 -0.68
C THR A 143 8.87 -8.28 -1.49
N MET A 144 8.79 -7.11 -0.84
CA MET A 144 8.63 -5.82 -1.54
C MET A 144 9.73 -5.56 -2.57
N ARG A 145 10.99 -5.93 -2.27
CA ARG A 145 12.15 -5.75 -3.16
C ARG A 145 12.12 -6.62 -4.42
N ARG A 146 11.29 -7.65 -4.45
CA ARG A 146 11.13 -8.49 -5.64
C ARG A 146 10.30 -7.80 -6.73
N LEU A 147 9.55 -6.75 -6.41
CA LEU A 147 8.74 -6.02 -7.38
C LEU A 147 9.64 -5.24 -8.33
N ILE A 148 9.53 -5.52 -9.62
CA ILE A 148 10.25 -4.80 -10.67
C ILE A 148 9.30 -4.36 -11.78
N PRO A 149 9.50 -3.18 -12.40
CA PRO A 149 8.75 -2.81 -13.60
C PRO A 149 9.05 -3.75 -14.76
N LYS A 150 8.03 -4.04 -15.58
CA LYS A 150 8.20 -4.75 -16.86
C LYS A 150 9.17 -4.00 -17.77
N GLY A 151 10.10 -4.72 -18.40
CA GLY A 151 11.15 -4.12 -19.22
C GLY A 151 12.32 -3.52 -18.42
N SER A 152 12.35 -3.71 -17.10
CA SER A 152 13.54 -3.43 -16.28
C SER A 152 14.74 -4.25 -16.78
N PRO A 153 15.98 -3.75 -16.74
CA PRO A 153 17.16 -4.57 -17.07
C PRO A 153 17.31 -5.82 -16.17
N TYR A 154 16.59 -5.89 -15.06
CA TYR A 154 16.46 -7.07 -14.19
C TYR A 154 15.40 -8.08 -14.65
N ASP A 155 14.54 -7.74 -15.62
CA ASP A 155 13.52 -8.61 -16.24
C ASP A 155 14.17 -9.80 -16.97
N HIS A 156 15.41 -9.61 -17.48
CA HIS A 156 16.14 -10.64 -18.23
C HIS A 156 17.04 -11.56 -17.37
N TYR A 157 17.19 -11.29 -16.07
CA TYR A 157 18.02 -12.12 -15.18
C TYR A 157 17.35 -13.46 -14.80
N ALA A 158 16.01 -13.53 -14.90
CA ALA A 158 15.24 -14.75 -14.66
C ALA A 158 15.39 -15.78 -15.80
N ASP A 159 15.52 -15.33 -17.05
CA ASP A 159 15.65 -16.19 -18.24
C ASP A 159 17.08 -16.71 -18.49
N SER A 160 18.06 -16.24 -17.73
CA SER A 160 19.49 -16.54 -17.96
C SER A 160 20.12 -17.48 -16.91
N GLN A 161 19.32 -18.12 -16.04
CA GLN A 161 19.84 -19.21 -15.21
C GLN A 161 20.22 -20.43 -16.09
N PRO A 162 21.48 -20.91 -16.03
CA PRO A 162 21.88 -22.08 -16.81
C PRO A 162 21.08 -23.30 -16.34
N LYS A 163 20.37 -23.94 -17.27
CA LYS A 163 19.79 -25.26 -17.04
C LYS A 163 20.92 -26.20 -16.63
N THR A 164 20.95 -26.62 -15.38
CA THR A 164 21.86 -27.67 -14.93
C THR A 164 21.43 -28.96 -15.63
N ASN A 165 22.15 -29.34 -16.68
CA ASN A 165 22.08 -30.69 -17.23
C ASN A 165 22.67 -31.63 -16.18
N SER A 166 21.79 -32.33 -15.45
CA SER A 166 22.15 -33.57 -14.77
C SER A 166 22.13 -34.69 -15.81
N GLY A 167 23.30 -35.29 -16.03
CA GLY A 167 23.46 -36.52 -16.81
C GLY A 167 22.99 -37.77 -16.08
#